data_AF-A0A068QXN0-F1
#
_entry.id   AF-A0A068QXN0-F1
#
_cell.length_a   1.000
_cell.length_b   1.000
_cell.length_c   1.000
_cell.angle_alpha   90.00
_cell.angle_beta   90.00
_cell.angle_gamma   90.00
#
_symmetry.space_group_name_H-M   'P 1'
#
loop_
_entity.id
_entity.type
_entity.pdbx_description
1 polymer ?
#
loop_
_entity_poly.entity_id
_entity_poly.type
_entity_poly.pdbx_seq_one_letter_code
_entity_poly.pdbx_strand_id
1 'polypeptide(L)'
;MVGAAIVKYKYFLDPRGEVYGYPMDGSQDELIGNKKPISYEEMLKITNPPPTLEQLQQLAESQKRHRLKTAAEKIDICQDAVDLGIATNAEKSALTEWRRYRVLLNRVDCSTAPDIQWPEQPE
;
A
#
# COMPACT_ATOMS: atom_id res chain seq x y z
N MET A 1 19.16 14.79 32.48
CA MET A 1 18.23 14.09 31.58
C MET A 1 17.03 15.01 31.37
N VAL A 2 16.92 15.64 30.20
CA VAL A 2 15.77 16.50 29.90
C VAL A 2 14.67 15.58 29.37
N GLY A 3 13.63 15.36 30.16
CA GLY A 3 12.45 14.60 29.72
C GLY A 3 11.77 15.37 28.61
N ALA A 4 11.60 14.77 27.44
CA ALA A 4 10.82 15.35 26.36
C ALA A 4 9.36 15.45 26.83
N ALA A 5 8.86 16.67 27.02
CA ALA A 5 7.45 16.90 27.27
C ALA A 5 6.66 16.48 26.02
N ILE A 6 5.75 15.52 26.15
CA ILE A 6 4.83 15.15 25.08
C ILE A 6 3.81 16.30 24.95
N VAL A 7 3.95 17.10 23.90
CA VAL A 7 2.98 18.17 23.59
C VAL A 7 1.70 17.51 23.09
N LYS A 8 0.60 17.69 23.84
CA LYS A 8 -0.74 17.25 23.43
C LYS A 8 -1.40 18.34 22.60
N TYR A 9 -2.21 17.93 21.62
CA TYR A 9 -2.86 18.84 20.68
C TYR A 9 -4.39 18.71 20.74
N LYS A 10 -5.06 19.83 20.47
CA LYS A 10 -6.48 19.92 20.13
C LYS A 10 -6.62 20.32 18.67
N TYR A 11 -7.61 19.76 17.98
CA TYR A 11 -7.76 19.90 16.54
C TYR A 11 -8.99 20.73 16.18
N PHE A 12 -8.89 21.50 15.10
CA PHE A 12 -9.93 22.39 14.63
C PHE A 12 -10.02 22.36 13.11
N LEU A 13 -11.22 22.63 12.58
CA LEU A 13 -11.52 22.74 11.16
C LEU A 13 -11.93 24.18 10.83
N ASP A 14 -11.31 24.78 9.83
CA ASP A 14 -11.70 26.10 9.36
C ASP A 14 -12.92 26.06 8.42
N PRO A 15 -13.52 27.20 8.03
CA PRO A 15 -14.63 27.24 7.08
C PRO A 15 -14.30 26.74 5.67
N ARG A 16 -13.01 26.59 5.32
CA ARG A 16 -12.54 26.07 4.03
C ARG A 16 -12.33 24.54 4.07
N GLY A 17 -12.44 23.92 5.25
CA GLY A 17 -12.24 22.48 5.44
C GLY A 17 -10.79 22.10 5.77
N GLU A 18 -9.94 23.06 6.12
CA GLU A 18 -8.55 22.82 6.51
C GLU A 18 -8.44 22.49 8.00
N VAL A 19 -7.64 21.47 8.33
CA VAL A 19 -7.39 21.01 9.70
C VAL A 19 -6.21 21.75 10.31
N TYR A 20 -6.39 22.22 11.54
CA TYR A 20 -5.38 22.87 12.35
C TYR A 20 -5.21 22.13 13.69
N GLY A 21 -3.97 21.98 14.15
CA GLY A 21 -3.64 21.46 15.47
C GLY A 21 -3.00 22.55 16.33
N TYR A 22 -3.52 22.75 17.53
CA TYR A 22 -2.97 23.71 18.50
C TYR A 22 -2.57 23.00 19.79
N PRO A 23 -1.48 23.42 20.46
CA PRO A 23 -1.11 22.91 21.78
C PRO A 23 -2.27 23.02 22.78
N MET A 24 -2.45 22.01 23.62
CA MET A 24 -3.47 22.01 24.67
C MET A 24 -3.13 22.93 25.84
N ASP A 25 -1.89 23.44 25.93
CA ASP A 25 -1.45 24.37 26.98
C ASP A 25 -2.03 25.78 26.84
N GLY A 26 -2.79 26.04 25.78
CA GLY A 26 -3.46 27.31 25.52
C GLY A 26 -2.57 28.39 24.91
N SER A 27 -1.29 28.10 24.66
CA SER A 27 -0.31 29.07 24.14
C SER A 27 -0.67 29.70 22.79
N GLN A 28 -1.60 29.08 22.04
CA GLN A 28 -2.00 29.50 20.70
C GLN A 28 -3.52 29.70 20.55
N ASP A 29 -4.26 29.81 21.65
CA ASP A 29 -5.73 29.87 21.61
C ASP A 29 -6.26 31.10 20.87
N GLU A 30 -5.50 32.20 20.88
CA GLU A 30 -5.80 33.44 20.13
C GLU A 30 -5.85 33.21 18.60
N LEU A 31 -5.18 32.15 18.09
CA LEU A 31 -5.11 31.83 16.66
C LEU A 31 -6.28 30.94 16.18
N ILE A 32 -7.10 30.42 17.10
CA ILE A 32 -8.23 29.54 16.77
C ILE A 32 -9.25 30.28 15.89
N GLY A 33 -9.59 31.52 16.25
CA GLY A 33 -10.54 32.35 15.48
C GLY A 33 -11.92 31.69 15.33
N ASN A 34 -12.42 31.58 14.10
CA ASN A 34 -13.73 31.00 13.78
C ASN A 34 -13.70 29.49 13.45
N LYS A 35 -12.59 28.79 13.76
CA LYS A 35 -12.45 27.36 13.49
C LYS A 35 -13.29 26.54 14.47
N LYS A 36 -13.87 25.44 13.99
CA LYS A 36 -14.70 24.52 14.78
C LYS A 36 -13.82 23.43 15.39
N PRO A 37 -13.94 23.10 16.68
CA PRO A 37 -13.20 21.97 17.25
C PRO A 37 -13.63 20.65 16.58
N ILE A 38 -12.67 19.76 16.34
CA ILE A 38 -12.88 18.42 15.83
C ILE A 38 -12.11 17.41 16.68
N SER A 39 -12.61 16.19 16.75
CA SER A 39 -11.90 15.08 17.39
C SER A 39 -10.67 14.64 16.59
N TYR A 40 -9.78 13.90 17.25
CA TYR A 40 -8.65 13.25 16.57
C TYR A 40 -9.12 12.28 15.47
N GLU A 41 -10.23 11.57 15.69
CA GLU A 41 -10.79 10.65 14.68
C GLU A 41 -11.32 11.39 13.44
N GLU A 42 -12.02 12.51 13.66
CA GLU A 42 -12.49 13.36 12.55
C GLU A 42 -11.33 13.96 11.78
N MET A 43 -10.30 14.42 12.49
CA MET A 43 -9.07 14.91 11.89
C MET A 43 -8.41 13.86 10.99
N LEU A 44 -8.27 12.63 11.48
CA LEU A 44 -7.67 11.53 10.71
C LEU A 44 -8.49 11.20 9.46
N LYS A 45 -9.82 11.21 9.54
CA LYS A 45 -10.68 10.96 8.36
C LYS A 45 -10.56 12.05 7.30
N ILE A 46 -10.39 13.30 7.72
CA ILE A 46 -10.27 14.45 6.80
C ILE A 46 -8.89 14.48 6.13
N THR A 47 -7.82 14.25 6.91
CA THR A 47 -6.44 14.36 6.42
C THR A 47 -5.95 13.09 5.72
N ASN A 48 -6.57 11.94 6.02
CA ASN A 48 -6.26 10.65 5.41
C ASN A 48 -7.57 9.92 5.08
N PRO A 49 -8.30 10.37 4.03
CA PRO A 49 -9.54 9.71 3.64
C PRO A 49 -9.27 8.25 3.27
N PRO A 50 -10.21 7.33 3.55
CA PRO A 50 -10.12 5.96 3.07
C PRO A 50 -9.93 5.95 1.54
N PRO A 51 -9.10 5.02 1.01
CA PRO A 51 -8.93 4.91 -0.43
C PRO A 51 -10.26 4.69 -1.16
N THR A 52 -10.42 5.28 -2.34
CA THR A 52 -11.57 5.01 -3.20
C THR A 52 -11.48 3.61 -3.81
N LEU A 53 -12.60 3.07 -4.31
CA LEU A 53 -12.60 1.81 -5.05
C LEU A 53 -11.60 1.85 -6.23
N GLU A 54 -11.59 2.95 -6.98
CA GLU A 54 -10.65 3.13 -8.08
C GLU A 54 -9.18 3.10 -7.60
N GLN A 55 -8.87 3.77 -6.49
CA GLN A 55 -7.52 3.73 -5.91
C GLN A 55 -7.13 2.32 -5.45
N LEU A 56 -8.07 1.56 -4.87
CA LEU A 56 -7.86 0.16 -4.49
C LEU A 56 -7.58 -0.73 -5.72
N GLN A 57 -8.34 -0.53 -6.81
CA GLN A 57 -8.15 -1.25 -8.07
C GLN A 57 -6.81 -0.90 -8.72
N GLN A 58 -6.41 0.37 -8.73
CA GLN A 58 -5.11 0.81 -9.24
C GLN A 58 -3.94 0.23 -8.41
N LEU A 59 -4.10 0.18 -7.08
CA LEU A 59 -3.13 -0.45 -6.19
C LEU A 59 -3.01 -1.94 -6.49
N ALA A 60 -4.14 -2.64 -6.65
CA ALA A 60 -4.17 -4.06 -7.01
C ALA A 60 -3.50 -4.31 -8.37
N GLU A 61 -3.78 -3.52 -9.39
CA GLU A 61 -3.11 -3.60 -10.70
C GLU A 61 -1.61 -3.36 -10.59
N SER A 62 -1.17 -2.43 -9.73
CA SER A 62 0.25 -2.22 -9.45
C SER A 62 0.90 -3.44 -8.81
N GLN A 63 0.23 -4.06 -7.82
CA GLN A 63 0.69 -5.30 -7.20
C GLN A 63 0.77 -6.44 -8.22
N LYS A 64 -0.24 -6.61 -9.08
CA LYS A 64 -0.25 -7.60 -10.17
C LYS A 64 0.96 -7.41 -11.10
N ARG A 65 1.21 -6.18 -11.55
CA ARG A 65 2.39 -5.86 -12.39
C ARG A 65 3.70 -6.21 -11.70
N HIS A 66 3.84 -5.87 -10.43
CA HIS A 66 5.04 -6.21 -9.66
C HIS A 66 5.25 -7.73 -9.59
N ARG A 67 4.21 -8.49 -9.23
CA ARG A 67 4.27 -9.96 -9.16
C ARG A 67 4.58 -10.60 -10.52
N LEU A 68 4.00 -10.07 -11.60
CA LEU A 68 4.29 -10.52 -12.97
C LEU A 68 5.75 -10.26 -13.36
N LYS A 69 6.32 -9.10 -12.97
CA LYS A 69 7.73 -8.79 -13.20
C LYS A 69 8.65 -9.76 -12.47
N THR A 70 8.40 -10.01 -11.19
CA THR A 70 9.17 -11.01 -10.41
C THR A 70 9.09 -12.39 -11.04
N ALA A 71 7.90 -12.82 -11.48
CA ALA A 71 7.73 -14.10 -12.15
C ALA A 71 8.49 -14.16 -13.48
N ALA A 72 8.50 -13.07 -14.26
CA ALA A 72 9.28 -12.99 -15.50
C ALA A 72 10.78 -13.15 -15.23
N GLU A 73 11.33 -12.41 -14.27
CA GLU A 73 12.76 -12.49 -13.90
C GLU A 73 13.17 -13.91 -13.50
N LYS A 74 12.35 -14.61 -12.70
CA LYS A 74 12.61 -16.00 -12.29
C LYS A 74 12.53 -16.98 -13.47
N ILE A 75 11.55 -16.79 -14.34
CA ILE A 75 11.38 -17.61 -15.55
C ILE A 75 12.57 -17.44 -16.48
N ASP A 76 13.02 -16.21 -16.69
CA ASP A 76 14.11 -15.89 -17.63
C ASP A 76 15.41 -16.58 -17.18
N ILE A 77 15.78 -16.46 -15.90
CA ILE A 77 16.96 -17.15 -15.33
C ILE A 77 16.88 -18.67 -15.50
N CYS A 78 15.74 -19.27 -15.17
CA CYS A 78 15.58 -20.73 -15.28
C CYS A 78 15.56 -21.18 -16.75
N GLN A 79 15.01 -20.35 -17.64
CA GLN A 79 14.98 -20.63 -19.08
C GLN A 79 16.37 -20.53 -19.70
N ASP A 80 17.17 -19.52 -19.32
CA ASP A 80 18.57 -19.40 -19.74
C ASP A 80 19.35 -20.67 -19.38
N ALA A 81 19.19 -21.19 -18.16
CA ALA A 81 19.84 -22.43 -17.74
C ALA A 81 19.40 -23.64 -18.59
N VAL A 82 18.12 -23.70 -18.98
CA VAL A 82 17.59 -24.76 -19.86
C VAL A 82 18.18 -24.63 -21.26
N ASP A 83 18.21 -23.42 -21.81
CA ASP A 83 18.70 -23.14 -23.16
C ASP A 83 20.21 -23.38 -23.29
N LEU A 84 20.97 -23.09 -22.23
CA LEU A 84 22.40 -23.40 -22.11
C LEU A 84 22.66 -24.89 -21.82
N GLY A 85 21.62 -25.69 -21.56
CA GLY A 85 21.75 -27.12 -21.25
C GLY A 85 22.34 -27.42 -19.88
N ILE A 86 22.39 -26.44 -18.97
CA ILE A 86 22.98 -26.56 -17.62
C ILE A 86 21.94 -26.61 -16.49
N ALA A 87 20.64 -26.52 -16.82
CA ALA A 87 19.57 -26.52 -15.83
C ALA A 87 19.54 -27.79 -14.98
N THR A 88 19.52 -27.57 -13.67
CA THR A 88 19.23 -28.58 -12.65
C THR A 88 17.77 -29.04 -12.70
N ASN A 89 17.46 -30.18 -12.09
CA ASN A 89 16.07 -30.63 -11.96
C ASN A 89 15.20 -29.66 -11.16
N ALA A 90 15.79 -28.98 -10.16
CA ALA A 90 15.10 -27.98 -9.37
C ALA A 90 14.68 -26.77 -10.22
N GLU A 91 15.60 -26.23 -11.04
CA GLU A 91 15.30 -25.11 -11.94
C GLU A 91 14.24 -25.47 -12.99
N LYS A 92 14.24 -26.72 -13.50
CA LYS A 92 13.19 -27.19 -14.43
C LYS A 92 11.81 -27.26 -13.76
N SER A 93 11.76 -27.71 -12.50
CA SER A 93 10.52 -27.72 -11.70
C SER A 93 10.04 -26.29 -11.45
N ALA A 94 10.93 -25.43 -10.95
CA ALA A 94 10.66 -24.03 -10.68
C ALA A 94 10.16 -23.31 -11.95
N LEU A 95 10.81 -23.51 -13.10
CA LEU A 95 10.37 -22.93 -14.38
C LEU A 95 8.91 -23.26 -14.70
N THR A 96 8.47 -24.49 -14.42
CA THR A 96 7.09 -24.93 -14.65
C THR A 96 6.12 -24.25 -13.67
N GLU A 97 6.48 -24.17 -12.40
CA GLU A 97 5.69 -23.54 -11.35
C GLU A 97 5.55 -22.04 -11.55
N TRP A 98 6.66 -21.33 -11.83
CA TRP A 98 6.67 -19.90 -12.12
C TRP A 98 5.85 -19.57 -13.37
N ARG A 99 5.90 -20.39 -14.42
CA ARG A 99 5.05 -20.22 -15.62
C ARG A 99 3.57 -20.39 -15.29
N ARG A 100 3.19 -21.41 -14.52
CA ARG A 100 1.81 -21.60 -14.06
C ARG A 100 1.36 -20.40 -13.23
N TYR A 101 2.16 -19.98 -12.26
CA TYR A 101 1.89 -18.82 -11.42
C TYR A 101 1.70 -17.54 -12.25
N ARG A 102 2.58 -17.25 -13.22
CA ARG A 102 2.46 -16.08 -14.10
C ARG A 102 1.14 -16.07 -14.88
N VAL A 103 0.69 -17.22 -15.36
CA VAL A 103 -0.59 -17.36 -16.07
C VAL A 103 -1.78 -17.14 -15.13
N LEU A 104 -1.73 -17.73 -13.92
CA LEU A 104 -2.78 -17.53 -12.91
C LEU A 104 -2.87 -16.07 -12.47
N LEU A 105 -1.73 -15.43 -12.20
CA LEU A 105 -1.63 -14.01 -11.90
C LEU A 105 -2.27 -13.15 -12.99
N ASN A 106 -1.97 -13.43 -14.26
CA ASN A 106 -2.50 -12.64 -15.36
C ASN A 106 -4.04 -12.68 -15.42
N ARG A 107 -4.66 -13.76 -14.93
CA ARG A 107 -6.12 -13.96 -14.87
C ARG A 107 -6.77 -13.34 -13.64
N VAL A 108 -6.01 -12.86 -12.66
CA VAL A 108 -6.57 -12.18 -11.48
C VAL A 108 -7.35 -10.94 -11.92
N ASP A 109 -8.59 -10.83 -11.46
CA ASP A 109 -9.46 -9.68 -11.66
C ASP A 109 -9.28 -8.65 -10.53
N CYS A 110 -8.56 -7.57 -10.83
CA CYS A 110 -8.29 -6.51 -9.87
C CYS A 110 -9.52 -5.64 -9.56
N SER A 111 -10.63 -5.79 -10.29
CA SER A 111 -11.86 -5.03 -10.00
C SER A 111 -12.49 -5.43 -8.66
N THR A 112 -12.15 -6.62 -8.16
CA THR A 112 -12.61 -7.20 -6.88
C THR A 112 -11.86 -6.68 -5.65
N ALA A 113 -10.98 -5.69 -5.82
CA ALA A 113 -10.25 -5.08 -4.70
C ALA A 113 -11.22 -4.53 -3.63
N PRO A 114 -10.91 -4.68 -2.33
CA PRO A 114 -9.66 -5.22 -1.77
C PRO A 114 -9.63 -6.76 -1.64
N ASP A 115 -10.73 -7.46 -1.92
CA ASP A 115 -10.94 -8.88 -1.62
C ASP A 115 -10.37 -9.83 -2.69
N ILE A 116 -9.15 -9.55 -3.14
CA ILE A 116 -8.48 -10.31 -4.20
C ILE A 116 -7.81 -11.56 -3.64
N GLN A 117 -8.13 -12.72 -4.23
CA GLN A 117 -7.44 -13.98 -3.99
C GLN A 117 -6.21 -14.08 -4.91
N TRP A 118 -5.04 -13.70 -4.40
CA TRP A 118 -3.79 -13.84 -5.14
C TRP A 118 -3.36 -15.32 -5.19
N PRO A 119 -2.89 -15.82 -6.35
CA PRO A 119 -2.28 -17.15 -6.39
C PRO A 119 -1.04 -17.18 -5.49
N GLU A 120 -0.75 -18.37 -4.95
CA GLU A 120 0.44 -18.58 -4.13
C GLU A 120 1.70 -18.51 -4.99
N GLN A 121 2.72 -17.82 -4.47
CA GLN A 121 3.99 -17.66 -5.14
C GLN A 121 4.81 -18.95 -5.00
N PRO A 122 5.44 -19.45 -6.08
CA PRO A 122 6.38 -20.57 -5.99
C PRO A 122 7.64 -20.22 -5.20
N GLU A 123 8.34 -21.24 -4.72
CA GLU A 123 9.66 -21.09 -4.06
C GLU A 123 10.80 -20.80 -5.07
#